data_AF-A0AAU5KME6-F1
#
_entry.id   AF-A0AAU5KME6-F1
#
_cell.length_a   1.000
_cell.length_b   1.000
_cell.length_c   1.000
_cell.angle_alpha   90.00
_cell.angle_beta   90.00
_cell.angle_gamma   90.00
#
_symmetry.space_group_name_H-M   'P 1'
#
loop_
_entity.id
_entity.type
_entity.pdbx_description
1 polymer ?
#
loop_
_entity_poly.entity_id
_entity_poly.type
_entity_poly.pdbx_seq_one_letter_code
_entity_poly.pdbx_strand_id
1 'polypeptide(L)'
;MTDTQATTVTRSGSPDSAVDRVADFYGAYIDAVSDGTDDLSDQLRAHYLTQDLRQRLAAWEEANHADGVLRAQDVPTAWEVSYQDSGAGHLFTTVTLTWGTGPDAGKTRLAVQSDLSTKLISDIEDAPAGS
;
A
#
# COMPACT_ATOMS: atom_id res chain seq x y z
N MET A 1 -38.19 -23.05 5.21
CA MET A 1 -36.83 -23.17 4.63
C MET A 1 -36.47 -21.81 4.11
N THR A 2 -35.67 -21.05 4.86
CA THR A 2 -35.13 -19.76 4.43
C THR A 2 -33.72 -20.02 3.90
N ASP A 3 -33.55 -19.93 2.57
CA ASP A 3 -32.21 -19.91 1.97
C ASP A 3 -31.52 -18.61 2.37
N THR A 4 -30.49 -18.73 3.20
CA THR A 4 -29.48 -17.68 3.36
C THR A 4 -28.69 -17.65 2.05
N GLN A 5 -29.01 -16.73 1.15
CA GLN A 5 -28.12 -16.44 0.02
C GLN A 5 -26.76 -16.01 0.58
N ALA A 6 -25.73 -16.82 0.33
CA ALA A 6 -24.36 -16.42 0.59
C ALA A 6 -24.06 -15.16 -0.22
N THR A 7 -23.75 -14.05 0.45
CA THR A 7 -23.24 -12.86 -0.23
C THR A 7 -21.91 -13.21 -0.87
N THR A 8 -21.91 -13.36 -2.19
CA THR A 8 -20.67 -13.59 -2.93
C THR A 8 -19.90 -12.27 -2.94
N VAL A 9 -18.77 -12.23 -2.27
CA VAL A 9 -17.84 -11.09 -2.31
C VAL A 9 -16.93 -11.28 -3.52
N THR A 10 -17.20 -10.56 -4.59
CA THR A 10 -16.35 -10.56 -5.79
C THR A 10 -15.38 -9.39 -5.70
N ARG A 11 -14.06 -9.67 -5.82
CA ARG A 11 -13.03 -8.65 -6.05
C ARG A 11 -12.52 -8.78 -7.49
N SER A 12 -12.34 -7.66 -8.16
CA SER A 12 -11.82 -7.58 -9.52
C SER A 12 -10.68 -6.57 -9.58
N GLY A 13 -9.70 -6.82 -10.43
CA GLY A 13 -8.63 -5.87 -10.73
C GLY A 13 -8.08 -6.07 -12.13
N SER A 14 -7.21 -5.17 -12.55
CA SER A 14 -6.56 -5.16 -13.85
C SER A 14 -5.05 -4.90 -13.70
N PRO A 15 -4.17 -5.68 -14.36
CA PRO A 15 -2.74 -5.39 -14.40
C PRO A 15 -2.40 -4.08 -15.14
N ASP A 16 -3.39 -3.50 -15.83
CA ASP A 16 -3.28 -2.21 -16.50
C ASP A 16 -3.69 -1.01 -15.64
N SER A 17 -4.34 -1.26 -14.50
CA SER A 17 -4.72 -0.23 -13.55
C SER A 17 -3.58 0.01 -12.56
N ALA A 18 -3.00 1.21 -12.55
CA ALA A 18 -2.00 1.58 -11.54
C ALA A 18 -2.61 1.63 -10.13
N VAL A 19 -3.91 1.93 -9.97
CA VAL A 19 -4.61 1.82 -8.68
C VAL A 19 -4.63 0.38 -8.19
N ASP A 20 -4.96 -0.57 -9.07
CA ASP A 20 -5.00 -2.00 -8.71
C ASP A 20 -3.60 -2.51 -8.41
N ARG A 21 -2.57 -2.06 -9.14
CA ARG A 21 -1.18 -2.40 -8.82
C ARG A 21 -0.73 -1.91 -7.43
N VAL A 22 -1.19 -0.72 -7.00
CA VAL A 22 -0.95 -0.24 -5.63
C VAL A 22 -1.67 -1.14 -4.62
N ALA A 23 -2.93 -1.50 -4.89
CA ALA A 23 -3.69 -2.41 -4.02
C ALA A 23 -3.05 -3.80 -3.92
N ASP A 24 -2.64 -4.38 -5.05
CA ASP A 24 -1.94 -5.67 -5.11
C ASP A 24 -0.63 -5.64 -4.33
N PHE A 25 0.14 -4.55 -4.47
CA PHE A 25 1.39 -4.36 -3.74
C PHE A 25 1.15 -4.32 -2.23
N TYR A 26 0.30 -3.42 -1.74
CA TYR A 26 0.07 -3.29 -0.30
C TYR A 26 -0.54 -4.54 0.30
N GLY A 27 -1.45 -5.22 -0.41
CA GLY A 27 -1.99 -6.51 0.01
C GLY A 27 -0.90 -7.56 0.21
N ALA A 28 -0.15 -7.86 -0.85
CA ALA A 28 0.89 -8.88 -0.79
C ALA A 28 2.04 -8.50 0.15
N TYR A 29 2.39 -7.21 0.23
CA TYR A 29 3.47 -6.72 1.07
C TYR A 29 3.12 -6.83 2.56
N ILE A 30 1.91 -6.43 2.95
CA ILE A 30 1.43 -6.56 4.33
C ILE A 30 1.33 -8.03 4.73
N ASP A 31 0.84 -8.90 3.84
CA ASP A 31 0.82 -10.36 4.09
C ASP A 31 2.25 -10.89 4.31
N ALA A 32 3.20 -10.54 3.44
CA ALA A 32 4.59 -11.00 3.56
C ALA A 32 5.27 -10.54 4.86
N VAL A 33 5.06 -9.27 5.25
CA VAL A 33 5.61 -8.72 6.51
C VAL A 33 4.91 -9.36 7.72
N SER A 34 3.59 -9.55 7.68
CA SER A 34 2.81 -10.19 8.74
C SER A 34 3.22 -11.66 8.96
N ASP A 35 3.42 -12.40 7.88
CA ASP A 35 3.80 -13.81 7.92
C ASP A 35 5.27 -14.01 8.33
N GLY A 36 6.08 -12.94 8.33
CA GLY A 36 7.51 -13.02 8.55
C GLY A 36 8.21 -13.84 7.48
N THR A 37 7.70 -13.82 6.25
CA THR A 37 8.29 -14.57 5.13
C THR A 37 9.54 -13.85 4.65
N ASP A 38 10.69 -14.51 4.80
CA ASP A 38 11.99 -14.03 4.31
C ASP A 38 11.92 -13.61 2.85
N ASP A 39 12.83 -12.72 2.42
CA ASP A 39 13.08 -12.21 1.05
C ASP A 39 11.87 -11.73 0.21
N LEU A 40 10.63 -12.09 0.54
CA LEU A 40 9.44 -11.83 -0.26
C LEU A 40 9.07 -10.36 -0.20
N SER A 41 9.16 -9.74 0.98
CA SER A 41 8.99 -8.28 1.14
C SER A 41 9.96 -7.51 0.24
N ASP A 42 11.22 -7.92 0.18
CA ASP A 42 12.25 -7.30 -0.66
C ASP A 42 12.00 -7.54 -2.16
N GLN A 43 11.56 -8.75 -2.54
CA GLN A 43 11.19 -9.06 -3.92
C GLN A 43 9.96 -8.26 -4.38
N LEU A 44 8.95 -8.11 -3.52
CA LEU A 44 7.77 -7.28 -3.78
C LEU A 44 8.18 -5.81 -3.95
N ARG A 45 9.03 -5.29 -3.06
CA ARG A 45 9.61 -3.94 -3.21
C ARG A 45 10.32 -3.80 -4.54
N ALA A 46 11.15 -4.77 -4.93
CA ALA A 46 11.88 -4.75 -6.20
C ALA A 46 10.96 -4.81 -7.44
N HIS A 47 9.79 -5.47 -7.32
CA HIS A 47 8.84 -5.62 -8.42
C HIS A 47 7.92 -4.39 -8.60
N TYR A 48 7.48 -3.77 -7.50
CA TYR A 48 6.45 -2.73 -7.54
C TYR A 48 6.99 -1.30 -7.38
N LEU A 49 8.18 -1.13 -6.79
CA LEU A 49 8.74 0.19 -6.52
C LEU A 49 9.84 0.53 -7.53
N THR A 50 10.00 1.83 -7.82
CA THR A 50 11.18 2.30 -8.54
C THR A 50 12.46 2.04 -7.73
N GLN A 51 13.60 1.93 -8.41
CA GLN A 51 14.90 1.79 -7.74
C GLN A 51 15.20 3.00 -6.84
N ASP A 52 14.92 4.21 -7.31
CA ASP A 52 15.16 5.44 -6.58
C ASP A 52 14.32 5.52 -5.30
N LEU A 53 13.04 5.12 -5.37
CA LEU A 53 12.20 5.03 -4.17
C LEU A 53 12.78 4.02 -3.16
N ARG A 54 13.17 2.82 -3.61
CA ARG A 54 13.77 1.82 -2.70
C ARG A 54 15.01 2.35 -1.96
N GLN A 55 15.86 3.12 -2.64
CA GLN A 55 17.03 3.73 -2.00
C GLN A 55 16.64 4.79 -0.96
N ARG A 56 15.64 5.62 -1.26
CA ARG A 56 15.11 6.62 -0.32
C ARG A 56 14.44 5.97 0.88
N LEU A 57 13.71 4.88 0.68
CA LEU A 57 13.12 4.09 1.76
C LEU A 57 14.21 3.52 2.66
N ALA A 58 15.23 2.86 2.10
CA ALA A 58 16.32 2.30 2.90
C ALA A 58 17.02 3.36 3.77
N ALA A 59 17.29 4.55 3.22
CA ALA A 59 17.86 5.65 3.99
C ALA A 59 16.92 6.16 5.10
N TRP A 60 15.62 6.21 4.84
CA TRP A 60 14.62 6.59 5.84
C TRP A 60 14.50 5.53 6.93
N GLU A 61 14.50 4.25 6.57
CA GLU A 61 14.41 3.10 7.48
C GLU A 61 15.60 3.05 8.44
N GLU A 62 16.81 3.30 7.92
CA GLU A 62 18.04 3.41 8.73
C GLU A 62 17.92 4.52 9.77
N ALA A 63 17.36 5.67 9.38
CA ALA A 63 17.22 6.83 10.26
C ALA A 63 16.08 6.72 11.28
N ASN A 64 15.01 5.99 10.96
CA ASN A 64 13.77 5.97 11.75
C ASN A 64 13.52 4.63 12.47
N HIS A 65 14.26 3.58 12.13
CA HIS A 65 14.09 2.23 12.69
C HIS A 65 12.64 1.70 12.55
N ALA A 66 12.01 2.00 11.42
CA ALA A 66 10.63 1.64 11.10
C ALA A 66 10.56 1.19 9.64
N ASP A 67 9.52 0.45 9.25
CA ASP A 67 9.27 0.09 7.85
C ASP A 67 8.89 1.35 7.06
N GLY A 68 9.64 1.65 6.00
CA GLY A 68 9.47 2.86 5.20
C GLY A 68 8.25 2.84 4.27
N VAL A 69 7.79 1.65 3.85
CA VAL A 69 6.55 1.51 3.07
C VAL A 69 5.34 1.77 3.97
N LEU A 70 5.37 1.23 5.19
CA LEU A 70 4.27 1.37 6.15
C LEU A 70 4.33 2.67 6.96
N ARG A 71 5.50 3.34 6.97
CA ARG A 71 5.84 4.48 7.82
C ARG A 71 5.60 4.18 9.31
N ALA A 72 5.84 2.93 9.73
CA ALA A 72 5.52 2.44 11.07
C ALA A 72 6.43 1.29 11.50
N GLN A 73 6.50 1.03 12.81
CA GLN A 73 7.22 -0.12 13.38
C GLN A 73 6.37 -1.40 13.38
N ASP A 74 5.05 -1.25 13.40
CA ASP A 74 4.10 -2.37 13.45
C ASP A 74 3.53 -2.68 12.06
N VAL A 75 2.79 -3.79 11.97
CA VAL A 75 2.07 -4.22 10.76
C VAL A 75 0.59 -3.84 10.87
N PRO A 76 -0.02 -3.22 9.85
CA PRO A 76 -1.42 -2.85 9.88
C PRO A 76 -2.34 -4.07 9.80
N THR A 77 -3.52 -3.98 10.41
CA THR A 77 -4.54 -5.03 10.41
C THR A 77 -5.45 -4.99 9.20
N ALA A 78 -5.53 -3.83 8.53
CA ALA A 78 -6.28 -3.66 7.29
C ALA A 78 -5.70 -2.49 6.47
N TRP A 79 -5.98 -2.50 5.17
CA TRP A 79 -5.58 -1.46 4.25
C TRP A 79 -6.70 -1.16 3.25
N GLU A 80 -6.73 0.07 2.76
CA GLU A 80 -7.64 0.54 1.71
C GLU A 80 -6.86 1.43 0.74
N VAL A 81 -7.13 1.31 -0.56
CA VAL A 81 -6.53 2.18 -1.59
C VAL A 81 -7.63 2.97 -2.26
N SER A 82 -7.43 4.28 -2.39
CA SER A 82 -8.35 5.19 -3.07
C SER A 82 -7.62 5.99 -4.14
N TYR A 83 -8.19 6.06 -5.33
CA TYR A 83 -7.74 7.01 -6.37
C TYR A 83 -7.97 8.44 -5.88
N GLN A 84 -7.01 9.32 -6.15
CA GLN A 84 -7.14 10.75 -5.89
C GLN A 84 -7.18 11.54 -7.20
N ASP A 85 -6.07 11.52 -7.94
CA ASP A 85 -5.94 12.27 -9.19
C ASP A 85 -4.90 11.62 -10.12
N SER A 86 -4.79 12.14 -11.34
CA SER A 86 -3.73 11.79 -12.28
C SER A 86 -3.35 12.98 -13.14
N GLY A 87 -2.06 13.12 -13.45
CA GLY A 87 -1.55 14.26 -14.18
C GLY A 87 -0.03 14.22 -14.31
N ALA A 88 0.49 14.98 -15.28
CA ALA A 88 1.94 15.08 -15.52
C ALA A 88 2.70 13.74 -15.67
N GLY A 89 2.01 12.68 -16.12
CA GLY A 89 2.61 11.35 -16.25
C GLY A 89 2.54 10.48 -14.99
N HIS A 90 1.84 10.93 -13.95
CA HIS A 90 1.70 10.22 -12.68
C HIS A 90 0.24 9.96 -12.31
N LEU A 91 0.05 8.93 -11.49
CA LEU A 91 -1.18 8.61 -10.77
C LEU A 91 -0.97 8.85 -9.28
N PHE A 92 -1.93 9.47 -8.61
CA PHE A 92 -1.92 9.70 -7.18
C PHE A 92 -3.03 8.88 -6.51
N THR A 93 -2.64 8.13 -5.48
CA THR A 93 -3.54 7.32 -4.65
C THR A 93 -3.31 7.66 -3.18
N THR A 94 -4.33 7.45 -2.36
CA THR A 94 -4.19 7.45 -0.90
C THR A 94 -4.35 6.03 -0.40
N VAL A 95 -3.34 5.55 0.31
CA VAL A 95 -3.39 4.28 1.03
C VAL A 95 -3.71 4.56 2.49
N THR A 96 -4.80 4.01 2.98
CA THR A 96 -5.18 4.11 4.39
C THR A 96 -4.82 2.81 5.09
N LEU A 97 -3.94 2.88 6.10
CA LEU A 97 -3.55 1.77 6.94
C LEU A 97 -4.33 1.83 8.25
N THR A 98 -4.89 0.70 8.69
CA THR A 98 -5.62 0.58 9.95
C THR A 98 -4.80 -0.21 10.95
N TRP A 99 -4.77 0.26 12.19
CA TRP A 99 -3.92 -0.24 13.27
C TRP A 99 -4.80 -0.72 14.43
N GLY A 100 -4.68 -2.00 14.78
CA GLY A 100 -5.50 -2.66 15.80
C GLY A 100 -6.88 -3.09 15.28
N THR A 101 -7.78 -3.44 16.19
CA THR A 101 -9.10 -3.99 15.85
C THR A 101 -10.22 -3.26 16.58
N GLY A 102 -11.40 -3.20 15.97
CA GLY A 102 -12.60 -2.62 16.59
C GLY A 102 -12.81 -1.13 16.24
N PRO A 103 -13.81 -0.49 16.86
CA PRO A 103 -14.25 0.86 16.50
C PRO A 103 -13.20 1.95 16.68
N ASP A 104 -12.27 1.75 17.61
CA ASP A 104 -11.23 2.73 17.97
C ASP A 104 -9.88 2.46 17.27
N ALA A 105 -9.87 1.60 16.25
CA ALA A 105 -8.67 1.30 15.48
C ALA A 105 -8.09 2.58 14.86
N GLY A 106 -6.79 2.80 15.10
CA GLY A 106 -6.07 3.96 14.57
C GLY A 106 -5.96 3.88 13.05
N LYS A 107 -5.84 5.02 12.37
CA LYS A 107 -5.61 5.07 10.93
C LYS A 107 -4.50 6.03 10.57
N THR A 108 -3.60 5.61 9.68
CA THR A 108 -2.66 6.50 8.99
C THR A 108 -2.99 6.53 7.51
N ARG A 109 -2.61 7.62 6.83
CA ARG A 109 -2.84 7.81 5.41
C ARG A 109 -1.51 8.12 4.74
N LEU A 110 -1.24 7.42 3.65
CA LEU A 110 -0.05 7.60 2.84
C LEU A 110 -0.46 8.13 1.47
N ALA A 111 0.17 9.21 1.03
CA ALA A 111 0.11 9.66 -0.34
C ALA A 111 1.08 8.82 -1.17
N VAL A 112 0.55 8.13 -2.17
CA VAL A 112 1.31 7.20 -3.02
C VAL A 112 1.23 7.66 -4.46
N GLN A 113 2.41 7.91 -5.04
CA GLN A 113 2.58 8.32 -6.43
C GLN A 113 3.06 7.12 -7.27
N SER A 114 2.45 6.92 -8.44
CA SER A 114 2.90 5.92 -9.42
C SER A 114 3.18 6.56 -10.78
N ASP A 115 4.19 6.07 -11.48
CA ASP A 115 4.50 6.49 -12.85
C ASP A 115 3.54 5.81 -13.83
N LEU A 116 2.83 6.55 -14.68
CA LEU A 116 1.84 5.96 -15.60
C LEU A 116 2.48 5.12 -16.71
N SER A 117 3.74 5.39 -17.08
CA SER A 117 4.44 4.67 -18.15
C SER A 117 4.92 3.27 -17.71
N THR A 118 5.40 3.15 -16.47
CA THR A 118 5.93 1.90 -15.91
C THR A 118 4.95 1.23 -14.95
N LYS A 119 3.97 1.98 -14.44
CA LYS A 119 3.03 1.60 -13.37
C LYS A 119 3.72 1.28 -12.04
N LEU A 120 4.99 1.66 -11.88
CA LEU A 120 5.73 1.49 -10.63
C LEU A 120 5.40 2.62 -9.67
N ILE A 121 5.38 2.30 -8.39
CA ILE A 121 5.26 3.28 -7.32
C ILE A 121 6.59 4.04 -7.25
N SER A 122 6.52 5.34 -7.47
CA SER A 122 7.68 6.23 -7.50
C SER A 122 7.80 7.10 -6.25
N ASP A 123 6.73 7.25 -5.47
CA ASP A 123 6.81 7.91 -4.16
C ASP A 123 5.79 7.43 -3.13
N ILE A 124 6.17 7.56 -1.85
CA ILE A 124 5.34 7.28 -0.67
C ILE A 124 5.65 8.33 0.39
N GLU A 125 4.65 9.11 0.79
CA GLU A 125 4.78 10.14 1.83
C GLU A 125 3.60 10.08 2.81
N ASP A 126 3.77 10.65 3.99
CA ASP A 126 2.62 10.86 4.89
C ASP A 126 1.63 11.80 4.21
N ALA A 127 0.38 11.36 4.07
CA ALA A 127 -0.65 12.24 3.54
C ALA A 127 -0.94 13.33 4.59
N PRO A 128 -1.12 14.59 4.17
CA PRO A 128 -1.53 15.64 5.09
C PRO A 128 -2.82 15.23 5.79
N ALA A 129 -2.91 15.52 7.10
CA ALA A 129 -4.17 15.42 7.82
C ALA A 129 -5.20 16.24 7.04
N GLY A 130 -6.27 15.60 6.57
CA GLY A 130 -7.28 16.24 5.74
C GLY A 130 -7.74 17.54 6.39
N SER A 131 -7.70 18.63 5.62
CA SER A 131 -8.25 19.94 6.00
C SER A 131 -9.78 19.90 6.01
#